data_AF-A0A366DMR0-F1
#
_entry.id   AF-A0A366DMR0-F1
#
_cell.length_a   1.000
_cell.length_b   1.000
_cell.length_c   1.000
_cell.angle_alpha   90.00
_cell.angle_beta   90.00
_cell.angle_gamma   90.00
#
_symmetry.space_group_name_H-M   'P 1'
#
loop_
_entity.id
_entity.type
_entity.pdbx_description
1 polymer ?
#
loop_
_entity_poly.entity_id
_entity_poly.type
_entity_poly.pdbx_seq_one_letter_code
_entity_poly.pdbx_strand_id
1 'polypeptide(L)'
;MTTDREPPQTPNELDAPTRDQYLNKYIPGKLASGEVPRSVPGYAQSLRFWEMASRRGAAWELGIEKVFGLDRQGWERHHTHSLPESGRSIQADFYRDSGKAPDGVAHSIEVKSGEISQEREVSQLLGYRAQLARGEKVTYITRAGQAHAQDVRELMGNLLKQYPNQFRIMEANDRVYNRILDSGMRELERREKQRTRDTVARIPAKDRESRDVAKVARDYLASLNNQAVEGRQVGVEQIRYVQETLRDLGEWEHRRDLERADESRKLLGLGFRAGRDVTDYLRERADERHHERMTPVNELAVHQISRERSELAHDVARVLRDVERARKEGREIDPKHLQRAVNAHGNRVGALARLEGKIFEAPIPGQTSEQQREWNAAWKMVSEERDRPIHQALDHLDRVAAQTREARERVPREVREREARPPAEREVRERGARPAAEREVRERGEARGSGPPALVQVPAEREAREAQIRAEREQRAAERTQWMLDRGVDESVTRLVGLHQDPILPGDPEPPRPDQEKVRSDHATRQRDARARENDARQRDGRVR
;
A
#
# COMPACT_ATOMS: atom_id res chain seq x y z
N MET A 1 41.00 -35.76 12.19
CA MET A 1 41.63 -34.43 12.30
C MET A 1 41.38 -33.68 11.00
N THR A 2 40.22 -33.04 10.90
CA THR A 2 39.86 -32.19 9.76
C THR A 2 40.16 -30.76 10.18
N THR A 3 41.17 -30.16 9.56
CA THR A 3 41.56 -28.78 9.80
C THR A 3 40.42 -27.85 9.41
N ASP A 4 39.93 -27.07 10.38
CA ASP A 4 39.19 -25.83 10.17
C ASP A 4 40.06 -24.91 9.30
N ARG A 5 39.82 -24.93 7.99
CA ARG A 5 40.28 -23.85 7.11
C ARG A 5 39.10 -22.91 6.91
N GLU A 6 39.28 -21.66 7.32
CA GLU A 6 38.37 -20.57 7.01
C GLU A 6 38.05 -20.59 5.50
N PRO A 7 36.78 -20.40 5.11
CA PRO A 7 36.44 -20.32 3.70
C PRO A 7 37.19 -19.16 3.04
N PRO A 8 37.68 -19.33 1.80
CA PRO A 8 38.52 -18.34 1.13
C PRO A 8 37.77 -17.00 1.00
N GLN A 9 38.43 -15.94 1.46
CA GLN A 9 37.91 -14.57 1.50
C GLN A 9 38.13 -13.83 0.18
N THR A 10 39.11 -14.27 -0.63
CA THR A 10 39.42 -13.65 -1.93
C THR A 10 39.64 -14.69 -3.05
N PRO A 11 39.44 -14.34 -4.34
CA PRO A 11 39.62 -15.27 -5.46
C PRO A 11 41.04 -15.81 -5.64
N ASN A 12 42.03 -15.16 -5.03
CA ASN A 12 43.43 -15.60 -5.08
C ASN A 12 43.71 -16.78 -4.14
N GLU A 13 42.78 -17.08 -3.24
CA GLU A 13 42.86 -18.19 -2.28
C GLU A 13 42.19 -19.48 -2.81
N LEU A 14 41.62 -19.43 -4.02
CA LEU A 14 41.03 -20.58 -4.71
C LEU A 14 42.10 -21.36 -5.49
N ASP A 15 41.94 -22.68 -5.60
CA ASP A 15 42.81 -23.50 -6.46
C ASP A 15 42.68 -23.10 -7.93
N ALA A 16 43.69 -23.40 -8.76
CA ALA A 16 43.76 -22.92 -10.13
C ALA A 16 42.51 -23.24 -10.99
N PRO A 17 41.97 -24.48 -11.02
CA PRO A 17 40.76 -24.77 -11.80
C PRO A 17 39.50 -24.11 -11.23
N THR A 18 39.35 -23.99 -9.91
CA THR A 18 38.21 -23.31 -9.27
C THR A 18 38.30 -21.80 -9.41
N ARG A 19 39.51 -21.23 -9.38
CA ARG A 19 39.79 -19.81 -9.65
C ARG A 19 39.49 -19.47 -11.10
N ASP A 20 39.86 -20.32 -12.04
CA ASP A 20 39.57 -20.12 -13.46
C ASP A 20 38.06 -20.23 -13.73
N GLN A 21 37.37 -21.13 -13.02
CA GLN A 21 35.91 -21.22 -13.01
C GLN A 21 35.25 -20.00 -12.35
N TYR A 22 35.86 -19.42 -11.31
CA TYR A 22 35.39 -18.22 -10.60
C TYR A 22 35.60 -16.95 -11.43
N LEU A 23 36.75 -16.79 -12.10
CA LEU A 23 37.07 -15.64 -12.94
C LEU A 23 36.30 -15.65 -14.27
N ASN A 24 36.01 -16.84 -14.84
CA ASN A 24 35.14 -16.97 -16.01
C ASN A 24 33.65 -16.81 -15.67
N LYS A 25 33.21 -17.15 -14.45
CA LYS A 25 31.81 -16.96 -14.01
C LYS A 25 31.52 -15.60 -13.37
N TYR A 26 32.50 -14.97 -12.74
CA TYR A 26 32.33 -13.68 -12.05
C TYR A 26 33.28 -12.63 -12.62
N ILE A 27 32.65 -11.64 -13.26
CA ILE A 27 32.96 -10.20 -13.39
C ILE A 27 34.20 -9.76 -14.20
N PRO A 28 35.50 -9.99 -13.91
CA PRO A 28 36.56 -9.37 -14.71
C PRO A 28 36.60 -9.82 -16.18
N GLY A 29 36.42 -11.11 -16.48
CA GLY A 29 36.38 -11.61 -17.87
C GLY A 29 35.16 -11.11 -18.65
N LYS A 30 34.01 -11.03 -17.99
CA LYS A 30 32.75 -10.55 -18.59
C LYS A 30 32.66 -9.02 -18.69
N LEU A 31 33.38 -8.28 -17.84
CA LEU A 31 33.58 -6.83 -17.98
C LEU A 31 34.52 -6.49 -19.15
N ALA A 32 35.51 -7.36 -19.40
CA ALA A 32 36.42 -7.23 -20.54
C ALA A 32 35.73 -7.56 -21.87
N SER A 33 34.84 -8.56 -21.90
CA SER A 33 34.04 -8.93 -23.10
C SER A 33 32.81 -8.04 -23.35
N GLY A 34 32.47 -7.13 -22.43
CA GLY A 34 31.31 -6.23 -22.56
C GLY A 34 29.96 -6.87 -22.22
N GLU A 35 29.95 -8.12 -21.73
CA GLU A 35 28.75 -8.84 -21.29
C GLU A 35 28.17 -8.32 -19.97
N VAL A 36 28.98 -7.62 -19.16
CA VAL A 36 28.55 -6.97 -17.93
C VAL A 36 28.61 -5.45 -18.11
N PRO A 37 27.49 -4.72 -17.94
CA PRO A 37 27.48 -3.27 -18.07
C PRO A 37 28.41 -2.61 -17.05
N ARG A 38 29.20 -1.62 -17.51
CA ARG A 38 30.16 -0.88 -16.68
C ARG A 38 29.50 0.10 -15.70
N SER A 39 28.21 0.37 -15.84
CA SER A 39 27.46 1.29 -14.97
C SER A 39 26.84 0.54 -13.79
N VAL A 40 26.82 1.15 -12.60
CA VAL A 40 26.18 0.59 -11.39
C VAL A 40 24.72 0.18 -11.65
N PRO A 41 23.88 0.98 -12.35
CA PRO A 41 22.52 0.56 -12.71
C PRO A 41 22.48 -0.63 -13.66
N GLY A 42 23.35 -0.66 -14.68
CA GLY A 42 23.40 -1.76 -15.64
C GLY A 42 23.90 -3.06 -14.99
N TYR A 43 24.89 -2.98 -14.10
CA TYR A 43 25.35 -4.11 -13.30
C TYR A 43 24.23 -4.67 -12.41
N ALA A 44 23.48 -3.81 -11.72
CA ALA A 44 22.35 -4.22 -10.89
C ALA A 44 21.24 -4.91 -11.70
N GLN A 45 20.95 -4.39 -12.91
CA GLN A 45 19.95 -4.98 -13.81
C GLN A 45 20.39 -6.35 -14.34
N SER A 46 21.65 -6.49 -14.77
CA SER A 46 22.21 -7.77 -15.18
C SER A 46 22.21 -8.77 -14.02
N LEU A 47 22.64 -8.35 -12.82
CA LEU A 47 22.63 -9.22 -11.63
C LEU A 47 21.22 -9.77 -11.37
N ARG A 48 20.18 -8.92 -11.43
CA ARG A 48 18.78 -9.35 -11.29
C ARG A 48 18.34 -10.31 -12.39
N PHE A 49 18.78 -10.11 -13.63
CA PHE A 49 18.50 -11.01 -14.73
C PHE A 49 19.12 -12.40 -14.50
N TRP A 50 20.40 -12.45 -14.16
CA TRP A 50 21.10 -13.71 -13.82
C TRP A 50 20.48 -14.40 -12.59
N GLU A 51 20.08 -13.61 -11.60
CA GLU A 51 19.38 -14.11 -10.41
C GLU A 51 18.02 -14.71 -10.75
N MET A 52 17.21 -14.02 -11.55
CA MET A 52 15.92 -14.56 -12.00
C MET A 52 16.08 -15.80 -12.86
N ALA A 53 17.08 -15.85 -13.75
CA ALA A 53 17.37 -17.04 -14.55
C ALA A 53 17.78 -18.22 -13.67
N SER A 54 18.67 -18.00 -12.70
CA SER A 54 19.12 -19.04 -11.76
C SER A 54 17.98 -19.53 -10.85
N ARG A 55 17.14 -18.61 -10.33
CA ARG A 55 15.99 -18.96 -9.47
C ARG A 55 14.93 -19.72 -10.27
N ARG A 56 14.66 -19.32 -11.52
CA ARG A 56 13.77 -20.07 -12.41
C ARG A 56 14.31 -21.48 -12.70
N GLY A 57 15.61 -21.62 -12.92
CA GLY A 57 16.24 -22.93 -13.14
C GLY A 57 16.08 -23.86 -11.94
N ALA A 58 16.44 -23.36 -10.75
CA ALA A 58 16.28 -24.10 -9.49
C ALA A 58 14.81 -24.41 -9.16
N ALA A 59 13.91 -23.46 -9.41
CA ALA A 59 12.47 -23.67 -9.25
C ALA A 59 11.95 -24.73 -10.23
N TRP A 60 12.43 -24.74 -11.48
CA TRP A 60 12.03 -25.75 -12.45
C TRP A 60 12.39 -27.18 -12.00
N GLU A 61 13.62 -27.39 -11.55
CA GLU A 61 14.10 -28.67 -11.01
C GLU A 61 13.32 -29.08 -9.75
N LEU A 62 13.16 -28.17 -8.79
CA LEU A 62 12.36 -28.40 -7.58
C LEU A 62 10.89 -28.70 -7.89
N GLY A 63 10.34 -28.03 -8.90
CA GLY A 63 9.00 -28.25 -9.38
C GLY A 63 8.82 -29.67 -9.89
N ILE A 64 9.77 -30.17 -10.68
CA ILE A 64 9.76 -31.55 -11.19
C ILE A 64 9.85 -32.54 -10.04
N GLU A 65 10.79 -32.33 -9.11
CA GLU A 65 10.92 -33.15 -7.90
C GLU A 65 9.56 -33.30 -7.17
N LYS A 66 8.84 -32.18 -6.98
CA LYS A 66 7.56 -32.16 -6.26
C LYS A 66 6.37 -32.68 -7.05
N VAL A 67 6.23 -32.28 -8.31
CA VAL A 67 5.09 -32.68 -9.15
C VAL A 67 5.13 -34.17 -9.47
N PHE A 68 6.32 -34.72 -9.72
CA PHE A 68 6.51 -36.15 -9.94
C PHE A 68 6.70 -36.95 -8.65
N GLY A 69 6.78 -36.29 -7.48
CA GLY A 69 6.95 -36.95 -6.18
C GLY A 69 8.25 -37.75 -6.08
N LEU A 70 9.32 -37.26 -6.70
CA LEU A 70 10.61 -37.94 -6.78
C LEU A 70 11.25 -38.10 -5.39
N ASP A 71 11.04 -37.12 -4.51
CA ASP A 71 11.50 -37.12 -3.12
C ASP A 71 10.96 -38.30 -2.30
N ARG A 72 9.73 -38.73 -2.57
CA ARG A 72 9.08 -39.88 -1.90
C ARG A 72 9.39 -41.22 -2.56
N GLN A 73 9.93 -41.20 -3.77
CA GLN A 73 10.19 -42.39 -4.59
C GLN A 73 11.67 -42.84 -4.54
N GLY A 74 12.47 -42.29 -3.62
CA GLY A 74 13.85 -42.70 -3.40
C GLY A 74 14.82 -42.26 -4.49
N TRP A 75 14.49 -41.22 -5.26
CA TRP A 75 15.40 -40.62 -6.23
C TRP A 75 16.48 -39.80 -5.54
N GLU A 76 17.71 -39.92 -6.02
CA GLU A 76 18.87 -39.18 -5.57
C GLU A 76 19.08 -37.96 -6.47
N ARG A 77 19.26 -36.78 -5.86
CA ARG A 77 19.52 -35.54 -6.60
C ARG A 77 20.98 -35.42 -6.99
N HIS A 78 21.23 -34.91 -8.20
CA HIS A 78 22.55 -34.51 -8.67
C HIS A 78 23.59 -35.63 -8.62
N HIS A 79 23.20 -36.83 -9.06
CA HIS A 79 24.07 -38.00 -9.08
C HIS A 79 25.14 -37.87 -10.18
N THR A 80 26.38 -38.21 -9.84
CA THR A 80 27.52 -38.09 -10.76
C THR A 80 27.88 -39.46 -11.32
N HIS A 81 27.76 -39.64 -12.64
CA HIS A 81 28.29 -40.83 -13.30
C HIS A 81 29.71 -40.57 -13.79
N SER A 82 30.64 -41.44 -13.40
CA SER A 82 31.98 -41.48 -13.99
C SER A 82 31.94 -42.28 -15.30
N LEU A 83 32.49 -41.72 -16.38
CA LEU A 83 32.65 -42.39 -17.68
C LEU A 83 34.09 -42.88 -17.82
N PRO A 84 34.37 -44.17 -17.58
CA PRO A 84 35.75 -44.70 -17.52
C PRO A 84 36.49 -44.52 -18.85
N GLU A 85 35.77 -44.58 -19.97
CA GLU A 85 36.34 -44.53 -21.32
C GLU A 85 36.83 -43.13 -21.74
N SER A 86 36.36 -42.07 -21.08
CA SER A 86 36.72 -40.68 -21.42
C SER A 86 37.38 -39.91 -20.29
N GLY A 87 37.42 -40.46 -19.07
CA GLY A 87 37.87 -39.77 -17.87
C GLY A 87 36.97 -38.60 -17.45
N ARG A 88 35.82 -38.40 -18.12
CA ARG A 88 34.86 -37.33 -17.82
C ARG A 88 33.74 -37.84 -16.92
N SER A 89 33.06 -36.92 -16.26
CA SER A 89 31.86 -37.21 -15.48
C SER A 89 30.65 -36.46 -16.04
N ILE A 90 29.50 -37.11 -16.03
CA ILE A 90 28.20 -36.47 -16.26
C ILE A 90 27.43 -36.38 -14.94
N GLN A 91 26.51 -35.43 -14.85
CA GLN A 91 25.68 -35.23 -13.67
C GLN A 91 24.22 -35.35 -14.08
N ALA A 92 23.54 -36.37 -13.57
CA ALA A 92 22.10 -36.52 -13.73
C ALA A 92 21.39 -35.73 -12.62
N ASP A 93 20.35 -34.99 -12.99
CA ASP A 93 19.58 -34.20 -12.02
C ASP A 93 18.85 -35.08 -11.01
N PHE A 94 18.30 -36.20 -11.48
CA PHE A 94 17.75 -37.24 -10.63
C PHE A 94 18.19 -38.62 -11.10
N TYR A 95 18.59 -39.46 -10.16
CA TYR A 95 18.98 -40.84 -10.42
C TYR A 95 18.25 -41.79 -9.48
N ARG A 96 17.87 -42.95 -9.99
CA ARG A 96 17.35 -44.05 -9.19
C ARG A 96 18.05 -45.33 -9.61
N ASP A 97 18.74 -45.93 -8.66
CA ASP A 97 19.45 -47.18 -8.87
C ASP A 97 18.49 -48.33 -9.21
N SER A 98 19.00 -49.29 -9.96
CA SER A 98 18.37 -50.56 -10.34
C SER A 98 17.74 -51.30 -9.16
N GLY A 99 18.41 -51.33 -8.00
CA GLY A 99 17.89 -51.98 -6.78
C GLY A 99 16.70 -51.26 -6.13
N LYS A 100 16.47 -49.99 -6.49
CA LYS A 100 15.37 -49.15 -5.98
C LYS A 100 14.27 -48.94 -7.03
N ALA A 101 14.49 -49.35 -8.28
CA ALA A 101 13.56 -49.16 -9.38
C ALA A 101 12.56 -50.32 -9.49
N PRO A 102 11.25 -50.06 -9.71
CA PRO A 102 10.23 -51.11 -9.82
C PRO A 102 10.44 -52.12 -10.95
N ASP A 103 11.16 -51.71 -12.00
CA ASP A 103 11.47 -52.53 -13.17
C ASP A 103 12.88 -53.15 -13.12
N GLY A 104 13.61 -52.97 -12.01
CA GLY A 104 14.96 -53.51 -11.83
C GLY A 104 16.03 -52.87 -12.70
N VAL A 105 15.72 -51.76 -13.37
CA VAL A 105 16.63 -51.03 -14.27
C VAL A 105 16.98 -49.68 -13.64
N ALA A 106 18.22 -49.22 -13.78
CA ALA A 106 18.59 -47.88 -13.31
C ALA A 106 17.92 -46.80 -14.18
N HIS A 107 17.49 -45.69 -13.57
CA HIS A 107 16.82 -44.58 -14.25
C HIS A 107 17.52 -43.27 -13.96
N SER A 108 17.77 -42.49 -15.00
CA SER A 108 18.22 -41.10 -14.93
C SER A 108 17.16 -40.14 -15.49
N ILE A 109 17.01 -39.00 -14.85
CA ILE A 109 16.23 -37.87 -15.35
C ILE A 109 17.16 -36.66 -15.48
N GLU A 110 17.20 -36.10 -16.69
CA GLU A 110 17.82 -34.80 -16.96
C GLU A 110 16.72 -33.75 -17.12
N VAL A 111 16.88 -32.63 -16.43
CA VAL A 111 15.94 -31.52 -16.43
C VAL A 111 16.57 -30.29 -17.08
N LYS A 112 16.08 -29.92 -18.26
CA LYS A 112 16.57 -28.75 -18.96
C LYS A 112 15.85 -27.50 -18.44
N SER A 113 16.54 -26.72 -17.61
CA SER A 113 15.96 -25.57 -16.88
C SER A 113 16.29 -24.18 -17.46
N GLY A 114 17.26 -24.07 -18.38
CA GLY A 114 17.70 -22.78 -18.97
C GLY A 114 18.76 -22.92 -20.07
N GLU A 115 19.26 -21.84 -20.66
CA GLU A 115 20.32 -21.90 -21.67
C GLU A 115 21.61 -22.48 -21.06
N ILE A 116 21.94 -23.71 -21.45
CA ILE A 116 23.22 -24.36 -21.14
C ILE A 116 24.11 -24.18 -22.36
N SER A 117 25.43 -24.07 -22.16
CA SER A 117 26.35 -24.04 -23.31
C SER A 117 26.18 -25.30 -24.15
N GLN A 118 26.12 -25.14 -25.47
CA GLN A 118 25.99 -26.24 -26.44
C GLN A 118 26.98 -27.36 -26.15
N GLU A 119 28.24 -27.03 -25.83
CA GLU A 119 29.29 -27.99 -25.50
C GLU A 119 28.97 -28.87 -24.29
N ARG A 120 28.33 -28.30 -23.25
CA ARG A 120 27.94 -29.05 -22.06
C ARG A 120 26.75 -29.96 -22.36
N GLU A 121 25.77 -29.49 -23.12
CA GLU A 121 24.59 -30.29 -23.49
C GLU A 121 24.99 -31.49 -24.39
N VAL A 122 25.89 -31.27 -25.36
CA VAL A 122 26.46 -32.34 -26.18
C VAL A 122 27.25 -33.33 -25.30
N SER A 123 28.08 -32.85 -24.38
CA SER A 123 28.85 -33.72 -23.47
C SER A 123 27.95 -34.55 -22.55
N GLN A 124 26.86 -33.97 -22.04
CA GLN A 124 25.84 -34.69 -21.25
C GLN A 124 25.20 -35.82 -22.06
N LEU A 125 24.71 -35.51 -23.26
CA LEU A 125 24.05 -36.49 -24.12
C LEU A 125 24.99 -37.62 -24.58
N LEU A 126 26.25 -37.31 -24.85
CA LEU A 126 27.27 -38.34 -25.12
C LEU A 126 27.52 -39.23 -23.91
N GLY A 127 27.51 -38.68 -22.70
CA GLY A 127 27.58 -39.49 -21.49
C GLY A 127 26.35 -40.36 -21.29
N TYR A 128 25.15 -39.83 -21.56
CA TYR A 128 23.92 -40.62 -21.52
C TYR A 128 23.92 -41.75 -22.54
N ARG A 129 24.55 -41.58 -23.71
CA ARG A 129 24.75 -42.68 -24.66
C ARG A 129 25.46 -43.88 -24.04
N ALA A 130 26.48 -43.63 -23.20
CA ALA A 130 27.21 -44.68 -22.51
C ALA A 130 26.36 -45.37 -21.42
N GLN A 131 25.48 -44.63 -20.74
CA GLN A 131 24.56 -45.21 -19.76
C GLN A 131 23.45 -46.03 -20.43
N LEU A 132 22.87 -45.53 -21.52
CA LEU A 132 21.90 -46.26 -22.34
C LEU A 132 22.49 -47.58 -22.86
N ALA A 133 23.75 -47.57 -23.30
CA ALA A 133 24.46 -48.79 -23.73
C ALA A 133 24.61 -49.84 -22.61
N ARG A 134 24.60 -49.42 -21.33
CA ARG A 134 24.63 -50.29 -20.15
C ARG A 134 23.24 -50.76 -19.72
N GLY A 135 22.20 -50.38 -20.44
CA GLY A 135 20.82 -50.75 -20.17
C GLY A 135 20.04 -49.77 -19.28
N GLU A 136 20.63 -48.62 -18.93
CA GLU A 136 19.95 -47.59 -18.14
C GLU A 136 18.81 -46.93 -18.95
N LYS A 137 17.76 -46.46 -18.27
CA LYS A 137 16.72 -45.63 -18.87
C LYS A 137 16.97 -44.16 -18.58
N VAL A 138 16.90 -43.31 -19.60
CA VAL A 138 17.14 -41.88 -19.49
C VAL A 138 15.90 -41.11 -19.95
N THR A 139 15.36 -40.26 -19.08
CA THR A 139 14.26 -39.34 -19.40
C THR A 139 14.77 -37.91 -19.46
N TYR A 140 14.63 -37.29 -20.62
CA TYR A 140 15.02 -35.90 -20.86
C TYR A 140 13.79 -35.00 -20.80
N ILE A 141 13.68 -34.15 -19.78
CA ILE A 141 12.54 -33.24 -19.58
C ILE A 141 12.92 -31.83 -20.04
N THR A 142 12.17 -31.29 -20.99
CA THR A 142 12.42 -29.95 -21.57
C THR A 142 11.12 -29.16 -21.75
N ARG A 143 11.21 -27.85 -21.96
CA ARG A 143 10.05 -27.02 -22.32
C ARG A 143 9.73 -27.21 -23.81
N ALA A 144 8.44 -27.34 -24.14
CA ALA A 144 7.99 -27.41 -25.53
C ALA A 144 8.37 -26.12 -26.29
N GLY A 145 8.85 -26.28 -27.52
CA GLY A 145 9.29 -25.15 -28.36
C GLY A 145 10.64 -24.55 -27.96
N GLN A 146 11.37 -25.18 -27.04
CA GLN A 146 12.72 -24.74 -26.71
C GLN A 146 13.69 -25.00 -27.87
N ALA A 147 14.38 -23.95 -28.31
CA ALA A 147 15.41 -24.07 -29.34
C ALA A 147 16.64 -24.81 -28.79
N HIS A 148 17.00 -25.91 -29.44
CA HIS A 148 18.25 -26.62 -29.21
C HIS A 148 19.19 -26.38 -30.41
N ALA A 149 20.49 -26.31 -30.14
CA ALA A 149 21.51 -26.26 -31.20
C ALA A 149 21.35 -27.46 -32.16
N GLN A 150 21.80 -27.31 -33.40
CA GLN A 150 21.63 -28.35 -34.42
C GLN A 150 22.25 -29.69 -33.99
N ASP A 151 23.49 -29.67 -33.51
CA ASP A 151 24.20 -30.87 -33.05
C ASP A 151 23.48 -31.61 -31.92
N VAL A 152 22.88 -30.86 -31.00
CA VAL A 152 22.08 -31.41 -29.89
C VAL A 152 20.84 -32.11 -30.42
N ARG A 153 20.13 -31.49 -31.38
CA ARG A 153 18.94 -32.09 -32.01
C ARG A 153 19.28 -33.36 -32.77
N GLU A 154 20.37 -33.36 -33.52
CA GLU A 154 20.84 -34.54 -34.25
C GLU A 154 21.22 -35.66 -33.29
N LEU A 155 21.93 -35.36 -32.21
CA LEU A 155 22.33 -36.35 -31.21
C LEU A 155 21.11 -36.93 -30.47
N MET A 156 20.15 -36.10 -30.05
CA MET A 156 18.90 -36.56 -29.43
C MET A 156 18.09 -37.44 -30.39
N GLY A 157 18.00 -37.06 -31.66
CA GLY A 157 17.34 -37.86 -32.70
C GLY A 157 18.02 -39.22 -32.93
N ASN A 158 19.36 -39.26 -32.86
CA ASN A 158 20.12 -40.51 -32.96
C ASN A 158 19.91 -41.41 -31.74
N LEU A 159 19.88 -40.85 -30.53
CA LEU A 159 19.62 -41.62 -29.30
C LEU A 159 18.20 -42.21 -29.29
N LEU A 160 17.19 -41.45 -29.73
CA LEU A 160 15.82 -41.97 -29.88
C LEU A 160 15.73 -43.15 -30.85
N LYS A 161 16.47 -43.10 -31.97
CA LYS A 161 16.50 -44.19 -32.96
C LYS A 161 17.25 -45.41 -32.45
N GLN A 162 18.36 -45.22 -31.75
CA GLN A 162 19.21 -46.31 -31.25
C GLN A 162 18.63 -46.98 -30.01
N TYR A 163 17.95 -46.22 -29.14
CA TYR A 163 17.47 -46.66 -27.83
C TYR A 163 15.99 -46.32 -27.58
N PRO A 164 15.05 -46.75 -28.45
CA PRO A 164 13.66 -46.28 -28.44
C PRO A 164 12.87 -46.60 -27.15
N ASN A 165 13.29 -47.65 -26.42
CA ASN A 165 12.64 -48.08 -25.17
C ASN A 165 13.38 -47.62 -23.90
N GLN A 166 14.53 -46.95 -24.06
CA GLN A 166 15.39 -46.52 -22.95
C GLN A 166 15.59 -45.01 -22.92
N PHE A 167 15.63 -44.33 -24.06
CA PHE A 167 15.73 -42.87 -24.14
C PHE A 167 14.36 -42.25 -24.44
N ARG A 168 13.86 -41.40 -23.55
CA ARG A 168 12.57 -40.72 -23.72
C ARG A 168 12.72 -39.22 -23.55
N ILE A 169 12.08 -38.45 -24.42
CA ILE A 169 11.97 -36.99 -24.28
C ILE A 169 10.55 -36.66 -23.80
N MET A 170 10.44 -35.82 -22.79
CA MET A 170 9.19 -35.27 -22.28
C MET A 170 9.19 -33.76 -22.44
N GLU A 171 8.28 -33.27 -23.29
CA GLU A 171 8.11 -31.84 -23.53
C GLU A 171 6.96 -31.29 -22.70
N ALA A 172 7.27 -30.36 -21.80
CA ALA A 172 6.27 -29.63 -21.03
C ALA A 172 5.73 -28.47 -21.87
N ASN A 173 4.46 -28.54 -22.27
CA ASN A 173 3.77 -27.38 -22.84
C ASN A 173 3.71 -26.23 -21.83
N ASP A 174 3.40 -25.00 -22.28
CA ASP A 174 3.45 -23.81 -21.41
C ASP A 174 2.58 -23.93 -20.15
N ARG A 175 1.44 -24.61 -20.23
CA ARG A 175 0.56 -24.83 -19.06
C ARG A 175 1.20 -25.75 -18.02
N VAL A 176 1.81 -26.85 -18.47
CA VAL A 176 2.51 -27.80 -17.60
C VAL A 176 3.79 -27.16 -17.06
N TYR A 177 4.51 -26.42 -17.90
CA TYR A 177 5.71 -25.69 -17.52
C TYR A 177 5.43 -24.69 -16.40
N ASN A 178 4.43 -23.82 -16.58
CA ASN A 178 4.09 -22.83 -15.56
C ASN A 178 3.64 -23.48 -14.24
N ARG A 179 2.86 -24.57 -14.30
CA ARG A 179 2.41 -25.28 -13.09
C ARG A 179 3.58 -25.87 -12.29
N ILE A 180 4.52 -26.52 -12.98
CA ILE A 180 5.72 -27.09 -12.36
C ILE A 180 6.57 -25.96 -11.78
N LEU A 181 6.78 -24.88 -12.54
CA LEU A 181 7.55 -23.71 -12.10
C LEU A 181 6.93 -23.07 -10.85
N ASP A 182 5.61 -22.86 -10.81
CA ASP A 182 4.90 -22.32 -9.65
C ASP A 182 5.07 -23.19 -8.41
N SER A 183 4.93 -24.52 -8.57
CA SER A 183 5.16 -25.47 -7.48
C SER A 183 6.59 -25.40 -6.96
N GLY A 184 7.55 -25.27 -7.86
CA GLY A 184 8.96 -25.14 -7.53
C GLY A 184 9.33 -23.83 -6.86
N MET A 185 8.73 -22.72 -7.30
CA MET A 185 8.92 -21.39 -6.69
C MET A 185 8.45 -21.39 -5.23
N ARG A 186 7.28 -21.97 -4.94
CA ARG A 186 6.78 -22.09 -3.56
C ARG A 186 7.73 -22.89 -2.66
N GLU A 187 8.28 -23.98 -3.19
CA GLU A 187 9.24 -24.81 -2.45
C GLU A 187 10.58 -24.10 -2.25
N LEU A 188 11.07 -23.38 -3.28
CA LEU A 188 12.28 -22.57 -3.21
C LEU A 188 12.15 -21.49 -2.12
N GLU A 189 11.05 -20.74 -2.13
CA GLU A 189 10.75 -19.73 -1.10
C GLU A 189 10.68 -20.35 0.30
N ARG A 190 10.06 -21.53 0.44
CA ARG A 190 9.98 -22.24 1.72
C ARG A 190 11.38 -22.61 2.23
N ARG A 191 12.25 -23.14 1.36
CA ARG A 191 13.63 -23.53 1.70
C ARG A 191 14.47 -22.31 2.06
N GLU A 192 14.36 -21.23 1.30
CA GLU A 192 15.03 -19.96 1.59
C GLU A 192 14.59 -19.41 2.96
N LYS A 193 13.28 -19.35 3.24
CA LYS A 193 12.75 -18.94 4.55
C LYS A 193 13.28 -19.80 5.69
N GLN A 194 13.30 -21.12 5.51
CA GLN A 194 13.82 -22.04 6.53
C GLN A 194 15.30 -21.79 6.77
N ARG A 195 16.11 -21.64 5.70
CA ARG A 195 17.53 -21.35 5.80
C ARG A 195 17.79 -20.03 6.54
N THR A 196 17.00 -18.99 6.23
CA THR A 196 17.08 -17.70 6.94
C THR A 196 16.76 -17.89 8.42
N ARG A 197 15.70 -18.63 8.77
CA ARG A 197 15.34 -18.95 10.16
C ARG A 197 16.46 -19.70 10.89
N ASP A 198 17.00 -20.75 10.29
CA ASP A 198 18.08 -21.56 10.88
C ASP A 198 19.36 -20.73 11.08
N THR A 199 19.62 -19.79 10.16
CA THR A 199 20.77 -18.87 10.25
C THR A 199 20.57 -17.86 11.38
N VAL A 200 19.38 -17.28 11.50
CA VAL A 200 19.02 -16.34 12.58
C VAL A 200 19.03 -17.02 13.95
N ALA A 201 18.62 -18.29 14.03
CA ALA A 201 18.62 -19.06 15.28
C ALA A 201 20.02 -19.23 15.89
N ARG A 202 21.09 -19.02 15.12
CA ARG A 202 22.48 -19.05 15.61
C ARG A 202 22.88 -17.77 16.36
N ILE A 203 22.07 -16.71 16.30
CA ILE A 203 22.32 -15.48 17.06
C ILE A 203 21.95 -15.74 18.53
N PRO A 204 22.89 -15.57 19.49
CA PRO A 204 22.59 -15.75 20.90
C PRO A 204 21.52 -14.75 21.36
N ALA A 205 20.48 -15.25 22.03
CA ALA A 205 19.44 -14.41 22.62
C ALA A 205 20.06 -13.57 23.74
N LYS A 206 20.25 -12.26 23.52
CA LYS A 206 20.54 -11.34 24.62
C LYS A 206 19.25 -11.05 25.38
N ASP A 207 19.27 -11.27 26.68
CA ASP A 207 18.14 -11.03 27.58
C ASP A 207 17.62 -9.59 27.49
N ARG A 208 16.29 -9.50 27.52
CA ARG A 208 15.51 -8.29 27.30
C ARG A 208 15.16 -7.64 28.64
N GLU A 209 15.89 -6.61 29.01
CA GLU A 209 15.40 -5.60 29.93
C GLU A 209 15.37 -4.25 29.21
N SER A 210 14.47 -4.10 28.24
CA SER A 210 14.08 -2.77 27.77
C SER A 210 12.79 -2.37 28.48
N ARG A 211 12.75 -1.14 29.00
CA ARG A 211 11.54 -0.52 29.51
C ARG A 211 10.55 -0.46 28.35
N ASP A 212 9.60 -1.39 28.31
CA ASP A 212 8.71 -1.60 27.18
C ASP A 212 7.79 -0.38 26.98
N VAL A 213 8.06 0.42 25.95
CA VAL A 213 7.23 1.57 25.53
C VAL A 213 5.77 1.17 25.42
N ALA A 214 5.51 -0.03 24.89
CA ALA A 214 4.15 -0.56 24.73
C ALA A 214 3.46 -0.79 26.08
N LYS A 215 4.21 -1.23 27.09
CA LYS A 215 3.70 -1.42 28.45
C LYS A 215 3.37 -0.07 29.08
N VAL A 216 4.28 0.90 29.03
CA VAL A 216 4.04 2.24 29.61
C VAL A 216 2.83 2.91 28.94
N ALA A 217 2.70 2.80 27.62
CA ALA A 217 1.56 3.31 26.89
C ALA A 217 0.24 2.65 27.31
N ARG A 218 0.20 1.32 27.43
CA ARG A 218 -0.97 0.57 27.90
C ARG A 218 -1.36 0.91 29.33
N ASP A 219 -0.40 0.99 30.23
CA ASP A 219 -0.63 1.34 31.63
C ASP A 219 -1.21 2.77 31.74
N TYR A 220 -0.71 3.71 30.92
CA TYR A 220 -1.24 5.07 30.87
C TYR A 220 -2.65 5.14 30.28
N LEU A 221 -2.94 4.39 29.21
CA LEU A 221 -4.29 4.26 28.64
C LEU A 221 -5.28 3.70 29.66
N ALA A 222 -4.89 2.65 30.40
CA ALA A 222 -5.70 2.10 31.47
C ALA A 222 -5.99 3.14 32.56
N SER A 223 -4.98 3.93 32.95
CA SER A 223 -5.15 5.05 33.87
C SER A 223 -6.11 6.11 33.32
N LEU A 224 -6.03 6.48 32.03
CA LEU A 224 -6.94 7.45 31.42
C LEU A 224 -8.39 6.97 31.42
N ASN A 225 -8.62 5.69 31.13
CA ASN A 225 -9.95 5.09 31.14
C ASN A 225 -10.52 5.04 32.56
N ASN A 226 -9.72 4.63 33.54
CA ASN A 226 -10.14 4.62 34.95
C ASN A 226 -10.51 6.03 35.43
N GLN A 227 -9.71 7.04 35.10
CA GLN A 227 -10.01 8.42 35.48
C GLN A 227 -11.28 8.94 34.79
N ALA A 228 -11.53 8.57 33.53
CA ALA A 228 -12.76 8.92 32.83
C ALA A 228 -14.00 8.32 33.52
N VAL A 229 -13.93 7.06 33.97
CA VAL A 229 -15.00 6.40 34.75
C VAL A 229 -15.25 7.12 36.07
N GLU A 230 -14.20 7.61 36.73
CA GLU A 230 -14.28 8.37 37.99
C GLU A 230 -14.67 9.84 37.79
N GLY A 231 -14.96 10.28 36.56
CA GLY A 231 -15.29 11.67 36.25
C GLY A 231 -14.11 12.65 36.34
N ARG A 232 -12.87 12.13 36.49
CA ARG A 232 -11.65 12.93 36.48
C ARG A 232 -11.13 13.08 35.06
N GLN A 233 -10.89 14.32 34.62
CA GLN A 233 -10.35 14.60 33.29
C GLN A 233 -8.86 14.93 33.35
N VAL A 234 -8.05 14.16 32.62
CA VAL A 234 -6.67 14.52 32.28
C VAL A 234 -6.67 15.59 31.20
N GLY A 235 -5.88 16.65 31.40
CA GLY A 235 -5.74 17.71 30.40
C GLY A 235 -5.10 17.19 29.10
N VAL A 236 -5.56 17.71 27.97
CA VAL A 236 -5.02 17.40 26.63
C VAL A 236 -3.50 17.53 26.57
N GLU A 237 -2.94 18.57 27.16
CA GLU A 237 -1.49 18.84 27.13
C GLU A 237 -0.68 17.74 27.83
N GLN A 238 -1.22 17.12 28.88
CA GLN A 238 -0.57 16.00 29.56
C GLN A 238 -0.58 14.75 28.68
N ILE A 239 -1.67 14.48 27.97
CA ILE A 239 -1.75 13.36 27.02
C ILE A 239 -0.79 13.59 25.86
N ARG A 240 -0.73 14.81 25.32
CA ARG A 240 0.20 15.19 24.25
C ARG A 240 1.66 14.98 24.68
N TYR A 241 2.04 15.48 25.86
CA TYR A 241 3.40 15.31 26.38
C TYR A 241 3.79 13.83 26.53
N VAL A 242 2.91 13.00 27.09
CA VAL A 242 3.16 11.56 27.25
C VAL A 242 3.24 10.88 25.89
N GLN A 243 2.34 11.21 24.96
CA GLN A 243 2.32 10.68 23.60
C GLN A 243 3.60 11.00 22.84
N GLU A 244 4.08 12.25 22.88
CA GLU A 244 5.32 12.70 22.24
C GLU A 244 6.54 11.99 22.85
N THR A 245 6.63 11.94 24.18
CA THR A 245 7.73 11.27 24.88
C THR A 245 7.82 9.78 24.54
N LEU A 246 6.66 9.10 24.45
CA LEU A 246 6.62 7.68 24.09
C LEU A 246 6.95 7.45 22.61
N ARG A 247 6.61 8.39 21.72
CA ARG A 247 7.05 8.35 20.32
C ARG A 247 8.56 8.47 20.20
N ASP A 248 9.16 9.47 20.84
CA ASP A 248 10.61 9.69 20.81
C ASP A 248 11.38 8.47 21.35
N LEU A 249 10.88 7.88 22.44
CA LEU A 249 11.44 6.66 23.01
C LEU A 249 11.28 5.47 22.06
N GLY A 250 10.11 5.31 21.44
CA GLY A 250 9.86 4.27 20.43
C GLY A 250 10.75 4.38 19.20
N GLU A 251 11.02 5.59 18.72
CA GLU A 251 11.97 5.88 17.63
C GLU A 251 13.42 5.59 18.03
N TRP A 252 13.80 5.92 19.27
CA TRP A 252 15.11 5.56 19.80
C TRP A 252 15.31 4.05 19.87
N GLU A 253 14.31 3.31 20.38
CA GLU A 253 14.41 1.85 20.44
C GLU A 253 14.41 1.20 19.05
N HIS A 254 13.67 1.76 18.10
CA HIS A 254 13.71 1.31 16.70
C HIS A 254 15.12 1.44 16.12
N ARG A 255 15.75 2.61 16.27
CA ARG A 255 17.13 2.83 15.80
C ARG A 255 18.09 1.82 16.42
N ARG A 256 17.95 1.56 17.72
CA ARG A 256 18.75 0.55 18.43
C ARG A 256 18.53 -0.87 17.90
N ASP A 257 17.30 -1.22 17.54
CA ASP A 257 17.01 -2.54 16.97
C ASP A 257 17.57 -2.69 15.55
N LEU A 258 17.58 -1.63 14.74
CA LEU A 258 18.27 -1.61 13.45
C LEU A 258 19.80 -1.75 13.61
N GLU A 259 20.40 -1.02 14.55
CA GLU A 259 21.83 -1.16 14.87
C GLU A 259 22.18 -2.59 15.29
N ARG A 260 21.34 -3.21 16.13
CA ARG A 260 21.49 -4.62 16.52
C ARG A 260 21.31 -5.58 15.36
N ALA A 261 20.40 -5.30 14.43
CA ALA A 261 20.25 -6.09 13.21
C ALA A 261 21.54 -6.05 12.38
N ASP A 262 22.16 -4.87 12.26
CA ASP A 262 23.44 -4.70 11.58
C ASP A 262 24.61 -5.38 12.32
N GLU A 263 24.65 -5.33 13.66
CA GLU A 263 25.61 -6.08 14.48
C GLU A 263 25.44 -7.59 14.32
N SER A 264 24.20 -8.07 14.37
CA SER A 264 23.86 -9.49 14.20
C SER A 264 24.27 -9.99 12.82
N ARG A 265 24.08 -9.17 11.77
CA ARG A 265 24.58 -9.47 10.42
C ARG A 265 26.10 -9.64 10.41
N LYS A 266 26.84 -8.73 11.06
CA LYS A 266 28.31 -8.80 11.13
C LYS A 266 28.79 -10.07 11.84
N LEU A 267 28.11 -10.46 12.93
CA LEU A 267 28.44 -11.66 13.70
C LEU A 267 28.23 -12.96 12.92
N LEU A 268 27.30 -12.99 11.96
CA LEU A 268 26.97 -14.19 11.21
C LEU A 268 27.96 -14.51 10.07
N GLY A 269 28.90 -13.62 9.73
CA GLY A 269 29.98 -13.90 8.78
C GLY A 269 29.49 -14.37 7.39
N LEU A 270 28.30 -13.96 6.97
CA LEU A 270 27.65 -14.50 5.77
C LEU A 270 28.21 -13.86 4.48
N GLY A 271 28.35 -14.67 3.42
CA GLY A 271 28.63 -14.17 2.06
C GLY A 271 27.51 -13.27 1.51
N PHE A 272 27.81 -12.45 0.50
CA PHE A 272 26.98 -11.33 0.03
C PHE A 272 25.48 -11.61 -0.14
N ARG A 273 25.10 -12.75 -0.74
CA ARG A 273 23.68 -13.10 -0.98
C ARG A 273 22.95 -13.52 0.30
N ALA A 274 23.52 -14.46 1.05
CA ALA A 274 22.95 -14.90 2.33
C ALA A 274 22.91 -13.76 3.36
N GLY A 275 23.87 -12.83 3.29
CA GLY A 275 23.87 -11.62 4.09
C GLY A 275 22.70 -10.68 3.79
N ARG A 276 22.27 -10.55 2.53
CA ARG A 276 21.16 -9.67 2.14
C ARG A 276 19.83 -10.16 2.67
N ASP A 277 19.48 -11.42 2.42
CA ASP A 277 18.18 -11.98 2.85
C ASP A 277 18.04 -11.95 4.38
N VAL A 278 19.14 -12.23 5.10
CA VAL A 278 19.18 -12.13 6.57
C VAL A 278 19.09 -10.66 7.03
N THR A 279 19.70 -9.72 6.32
CA THR A 279 19.58 -8.28 6.62
C THR A 279 18.14 -7.82 6.46
N ASP A 280 17.51 -8.15 5.33
CA ASP A 280 16.14 -7.75 5.04
C ASP A 280 15.18 -8.35 6.08
N TYR A 281 15.35 -9.63 6.43
CA TYR A 281 14.58 -10.28 7.49
C TYR A 281 14.77 -9.64 8.88
N LEU A 282 16.01 -9.34 9.27
CA LEU A 282 16.28 -8.72 10.58
C LEU A 282 15.73 -7.29 10.66
N ARG A 283 15.74 -6.55 9.55
CA ARG A 283 15.12 -5.22 9.45
C ARG A 283 13.61 -5.29 9.49
N GLU A 284 13.00 -6.17 8.71
CA GLU A 284 11.55 -6.40 8.73
C GLU A 284 11.07 -6.75 10.15
N ARG A 285 11.82 -7.61 10.86
CA ARG A 285 11.53 -7.94 12.26
C ARG A 285 11.70 -6.76 13.23
N ALA A 286 12.64 -5.84 12.97
CA ALA A 286 12.79 -4.62 13.75
C ALA A 286 11.62 -3.66 13.51
N ASP A 287 11.19 -3.54 12.25
CA ASP A 287 10.03 -2.76 11.84
C ASP A 287 8.73 -3.30 12.45
N GLU A 288 8.52 -4.62 12.41
CA GLU A 288 7.38 -5.29 13.05
C GLU A 288 7.32 -4.99 14.56
N ARG A 289 8.44 -5.14 15.28
CA ARG A 289 8.49 -4.82 16.71
C ARG A 289 8.25 -3.35 17.00
N HIS A 290 8.71 -2.46 16.14
CA HIS A 290 8.42 -1.03 16.29
C HIS A 290 6.93 -0.77 16.07
N HIS A 291 6.32 -1.35 15.04
CA HIS A 291 4.89 -1.24 14.81
C HIS A 291 4.08 -1.73 16.01
N GLU A 292 4.37 -2.92 16.53
CA GLU A 292 3.75 -3.49 17.74
C GLU A 292 3.88 -2.56 18.97
N ARG A 293 5.06 -1.94 19.16
CA ARG A 293 5.28 -0.99 20.26
C ARG A 293 4.51 0.32 20.09
N MET A 294 4.35 0.76 18.85
CA MET A 294 3.67 2.00 18.52
C MET A 294 2.14 1.88 18.52
N THR A 295 1.58 0.67 18.45
CA THR A 295 0.13 0.44 18.51
C THR A 295 -0.55 1.15 19.70
N PRO A 296 -0.17 0.91 20.98
CA PRO A 296 -0.79 1.59 22.11
C PRO A 296 -0.45 3.10 22.17
N VAL A 297 0.67 3.54 21.59
CA VAL A 297 0.99 4.99 21.49
C VAL A 297 0.06 5.67 20.47
N ASN A 298 -0.28 4.98 19.39
CA ASN A 298 -1.23 5.47 18.39
C ASN A 298 -2.66 5.52 18.97
N GLU A 299 -3.06 4.55 19.79
CA GLU A 299 -4.32 4.62 20.56
C GLU A 299 -4.36 5.86 21.47
N LEU A 300 -3.25 6.16 22.15
CA LEU A 300 -3.15 7.37 22.96
C LEU A 300 -3.31 8.65 22.13
N ALA A 301 -2.71 8.68 20.94
CA ALA A 301 -2.86 9.79 20.01
C ALA A 301 -4.31 9.94 19.50
N VAL A 302 -5.03 8.84 19.28
CA VAL A 302 -6.47 8.88 18.95
C VAL A 302 -7.27 9.49 20.09
N HIS A 303 -7.00 9.11 21.34
CA HIS A 303 -7.63 9.71 22.52
C HIS A 303 -7.33 11.22 22.63
N GLN A 304 -6.08 11.62 22.38
CA GLN A 304 -5.68 13.03 22.36
C GLN A 304 -6.48 13.80 21.29
N ILE A 305 -6.49 13.32 20.05
CA ILE A 305 -7.20 13.95 18.93
C ILE A 305 -8.68 14.11 19.25
N SER A 306 -9.31 13.06 19.78
CA SER A 306 -10.73 13.09 20.15
C SER A 306 -11.01 14.21 21.16
N ARG A 307 -10.20 14.33 22.22
CA ARG A 307 -10.37 15.38 23.24
C ARG A 307 -10.10 16.78 22.68
N GLU A 308 -9.04 16.95 21.89
CA GLU A 308 -8.75 18.23 21.24
C GLU A 308 -9.85 18.68 20.30
N ARG A 309 -10.47 17.74 19.56
CA ARG A 309 -11.64 18.03 18.71
C ARG A 309 -12.84 18.45 19.55
N SER A 310 -13.10 17.78 20.68
CA SER A 310 -14.19 18.16 21.59
C SER A 310 -13.99 19.55 22.20
N GLU A 311 -12.77 19.87 22.66
CA GLU A 311 -12.42 21.21 23.16
C GLU A 311 -12.59 22.27 22.07
N LEU A 312 -12.11 21.99 20.86
CA LEU A 312 -12.24 22.88 19.72
C LEU A 312 -13.70 23.12 19.34
N ALA A 313 -14.52 22.08 19.30
CA ALA A 313 -15.96 22.21 19.05
C ALA A 313 -16.63 23.06 20.13
N HIS A 314 -16.25 22.89 21.40
CA HIS A 314 -16.76 23.71 22.50
C HIS A 314 -16.36 25.17 22.39
N ASP A 315 -15.08 25.45 22.07
CA ASP A 315 -14.55 26.80 21.86
C ASP A 315 -15.29 27.51 20.71
N VAL A 316 -15.45 26.83 19.57
CA VAL A 316 -16.16 27.38 18.40
C VAL A 316 -17.63 27.64 18.73
N ALA A 317 -18.29 26.73 19.43
CA ALA A 317 -19.68 26.93 19.88
C ALA A 317 -19.81 28.08 20.88
N ARG A 318 -18.80 28.33 21.73
CA ARG A 318 -18.77 29.50 22.63
C ARG A 318 -18.68 30.79 21.83
N VAL A 319 -17.77 30.87 20.86
CA VAL A 319 -17.63 32.06 19.99
C VAL A 319 -18.93 32.33 19.22
N LEU A 320 -19.59 31.29 18.69
CA LEU A 320 -20.90 31.43 18.05
C LEU A 320 -21.95 32.02 19.00
N ARG A 321 -22.08 31.48 20.22
CA ARG A 321 -23.02 32.00 21.23
C ARG A 321 -22.74 33.45 21.60
N ASP A 322 -21.46 33.83 21.72
CA ASP A 322 -21.06 35.20 22.05
C ASP A 322 -21.41 36.17 20.91
N VAL A 323 -21.22 35.76 19.65
CA VAL A 323 -21.65 36.52 18.47
C VAL A 323 -23.16 36.67 18.39
N GLU A 324 -23.92 35.60 18.62
CA GLU A 324 -25.38 35.64 18.65
C GLU A 324 -25.92 36.53 19.77
N ARG A 325 -25.29 36.47 20.95
CA ARG A 325 -25.62 37.32 22.09
C ARG A 325 -25.34 38.79 21.78
N ALA A 326 -24.16 39.11 21.22
CA ALA A 326 -23.82 40.46 20.82
C ALA A 326 -24.83 41.04 19.81
N ARG A 327 -25.27 40.24 18.83
CA ARG A 327 -26.32 40.64 17.89
C ARG A 327 -27.66 40.94 18.58
N LYS A 328 -28.09 40.07 19.50
CA LYS A 328 -29.36 40.26 20.25
C LYS A 328 -29.33 41.50 21.14
N GLU A 329 -28.17 41.79 21.74
CA GLU A 329 -27.97 42.93 22.63
C GLU A 329 -27.63 44.23 21.89
N GLY A 330 -27.51 44.20 20.55
CA GLY A 330 -27.09 45.35 19.75
C GLY A 330 -25.64 45.79 19.99
N ARG A 331 -24.81 44.93 20.60
CA ARG A 331 -23.39 45.21 20.84
C ARG A 331 -22.60 45.10 19.55
N GLU A 332 -21.61 45.97 19.40
CA GLU A 332 -20.76 45.99 18.23
C GLU A 332 -19.84 44.75 18.19
N ILE A 333 -19.86 44.02 17.08
CA ILE A 333 -18.95 42.89 16.85
C ILE A 333 -17.67 43.42 16.22
N ASP A 334 -16.49 43.04 16.75
CA ASP A 334 -15.20 43.33 16.12
C ASP A 334 -14.87 42.25 15.05
N PRO A 335 -14.95 42.58 13.75
CA PRO A 335 -14.67 41.63 12.68
C PRO A 335 -13.18 41.26 12.58
N LYS A 336 -12.26 42.04 13.16
CA LYS A 336 -10.84 41.66 13.20
C LYS A 336 -10.62 40.58 14.26
N HIS A 337 -11.19 40.75 15.45
CA HIS A 337 -11.16 39.73 16.50
C HIS A 337 -11.82 38.43 16.04
N LEU A 338 -13.01 38.52 15.42
CA LEU A 338 -13.74 37.36 14.92
C LEU A 338 -12.94 36.57 13.85
N GLN A 339 -12.31 37.25 12.91
CA GLN A 339 -11.46 36.60 11.91
C GLN A 339 -10.23 35.93 12.51
N ARG A 340 -9.60 36.56 13.52
CA ARG A 340 -8.48 35.94 14.23
C ARG A 340 -8.91 34.65 14.90
N ALA A 341 -10.10 34.62 15.51
CA ALA A 341 -10.68 33.41 16.08
C ALA A 341 -10.94 32.34 15.01
N VAL A 342 -11.58 32.70 13.88
CA VAL A 342 -11.82 31.79 12.74
C VAL A 342 -10.51 31.17 12.23
N ASN A 343 -9.49 32.00 11.99
CA ASN A 343 -8.20 31.53 11.49
C ASN A 343 -7.49 30.64 12.52
N ALA A 344 -7.52 31.01 13.80
CA ALA A 344 -6.89 30.23 14.86
C ALA A 344 -7.55 28.84 15.02
N HIS A 345 -8.88 28.79 15.04
CA HIS A 345 -9.63 27.53 15.12
C HIS A 345 -9.49 26.69 13.84
N GLY A 346 -9.53 27.31 12.65
CA GLY A 346 -9.27 26.63 11.38
C GLY A 346 -7.87 26.00 11.31
N ASN A 347 -6.85 26.71 11.79
CA ASN A 347 -5.49 26.17 11.90
C ASN A 347 -5.42 24.97 12.86
N ARG A 348 -6.17 24.99 13.98
CA ARG A 348 -6.27 23.86 14.92
C ARG A 348 -6.93 22.63 14.27
N VAL A 349 -8.05 22.80 13.54
CA VAL A 349 -8.68 21.70 12.78
C VAL A 349 -7.69 21.09 11.80
N GLY A 350 -7.00 21.93 11.02
CA GLY A 350 -6.01 21.47 10.05
C GLY A 350 -4.81 20.76 10.69
N ALA A 351 -4.38 21.18 11.89
CA ALA A 351 -3.33 20.50 12.65
C ALA A 351 -3.76 19.11 13.13
N LEU A 352 -5.00 18.99 13.63
CA LEU A 352 -5.59 17.73 14.07
C LEU A 352 -5.74 16.73 12.91
N ALA A 353 -6.23 17.19 11.75
CA ALA A 353 -6.34 16.37 10.55
C ALA A 353 -4.98 15.84 10.08
N ARG A 354 -3.91 16.66 10.16
CA ARG A 354 -2.54 16.22 9.83
C ARG A 354 -2.00 15.20 10.82
N LEU A 355 -2.22 15.40 12.11
CA LEU A 355 -1.74 14.48 13.15
C LEU A 355 -2.44 13.13 13.02
N GLU A 356 -3.73 13.14 12.73
CA GLU A 356 -4.51 11.93 12.51
C GLU A 356 -4.12 11.23 11.20
N GLY A 357 -3.92 11.98 10.11
CA GLY A 357 -3.41 11.42 8.85
C GLY A 357 -2.10 10.64 9.04
N LYS A 358 -1.16 11.15 9.84
CA LYS A 358 0.09 10.44 10.16
C LYS A 358 -0.12 9.08 10.84
N ILE A 359 -1.21 8.91 11.60
CA ILE A 359 -1.53 7.64 12.28
C ILE A 359 -2.13 6.65 11.29
N PHE A 360 -3.06 7.10 10.44
CA PHE A 360 -3.85 6.21 9.58
C PHE A 360 -3.25 5.99 8.18
N GLU A 361 -2.35 6.86 7.72
CA GLU A 361 -1.57 6.67 6.49
C GLU A 361 -0.38 5.72 6.68
N ALA A 362 -0.09 5.32 7.93
CA ALA A 362 0.95 4.34 8.20
C ALA A 362 0.61 3.00 7.53
N PRO A 363 1.58 2.36 6.83
CA PRO A 363 1.32 1.11 6.14
C PRO A 363 0.91 0.03 7.14
N ILE A 364 -0.23 -0.60 6.88
CA ILE A 364 -0.74 -1.70 7.69
C ILE A 364 -0.07 -3.00 7.22
N PRO A 365 0.64 -3.73 8.09
CA PRO A 365 1.28 -4.99 7.71
C PRO A 365 0.27 -5.97 7.09
N GLY A 366 0.62 -6.54 5.94
CA GLY A 366 -0.20 -7.54 5.24
C GLY A 366 -1.29 -6.98 4.31
N GLN A 367 -1.47 -5.66 4.23
CA GLN A 367 -2.38 -5.06 3.24
C GLN A 367 -1.70 -4.84 1.88
N THR A 368 -2.45 -4.98 0.80
CA THR A 368 -1.99 -4.59 -0.54
C THR A 368 -2.00 -3.07 -0.69
N SER A 369 -1.24 -2.54 -1.65
CA SER A 369 -1.23 -1.10 -1.94
C SER A 369 -2.58 -0.54 -2.39
N GLU A 370 -3.49 -1.41 -2.85
CA GLU A 370 -4.86 -1.03 -3.22
C GLU A 370 -5.75 -0.94 -1.97
N GLN A 371 -5.69 -1.95 -1.10
CA GLN A 371 -6.39 -1.97 0.19
C GLN A 371 -6.00 -0.78 1.07
N GLN A 372 -4.71 -0.43 1.12
CA GLN A 372 -4.23 0.74 1.86
C GLN A 372 -4.80 2.06 1.29
N ARG A 373 -4.98 2.17 -0.04
CA ARG A 373 -5.58 3.37 -0.65
C ARG A 373 -7.06 3.48 -0.33
N GLU A 374 -7.79 2.37 -0.40
CA GLU A 374 -9.20 2.31 -0.03
C GLU A 374 -9.40 2.66 1.44
N TRP A 375 -8.55 2.12 2.32
CA TRP A 375 -8.53 2.46 3.74
C TRP A 375 -8.29 3.95 3.97
N ASN A 376 -7.24 4.51 3.36
CA ASN A 376 -6.91 5.94 3.49
C ASN A 376 -8.05 6.83 2.96
N ALA A 377 -8.71 6.43 1.87
CA ALA A 377 -9.84 7.16 1.29
C ALA A 377 -11.07 7.11 2.20
N ALA A 378 -11.42 5.94 2.71
CA ALA A 378 -12.53 5.76 3.64
C ALA A 378 -12.31 6.56 4.94
N TRP A 379 -11.09 6.49 5.50
CA TRP A 379 -10.74 7.25 6.69
C TRP A 379 -10.84 8.76 6.47
N LYS A 380 -10.38 9.26 5.31
CA LYS A 380 -10.47 10.68 4.98
C LYS A 380 -11.93 11.17 4.96
N MET A 381 -12.84 10.38 4.38
CA MET A 381 -14.27 10.70 4.41
C MET A 381 -14.82 10.75 5.83
N VAL A 382 -14.43 9.81 6.70
CA VAL A 382 -14.86 9.79 8.11
C VAL A 382 -14.34 11.01 8.87
N SER A 383 -13.07 11.39 8.67
CA SER A 383 -12.53 12.60 9.31
C SER A 383 -13.24 13.86 8.83
N GLU A 384 -13.49 14.00 7.52
CA GLU A 384 -14.19 15.15 6.94
C GLU A 384 -15.62 15.27 7.48
N GLU A 385 -16.37 14.16 7.55
CA GLU A 385 -17.74 14.18 8.09
C GLU A 385 -17.76 14.49 9.59
N ARG A 386 -16.78 13.99 10.35
CA ARG A 386 -16.65 14.30 11.79
C ARG A 386 -16.33 15.78 12.04
N ASP A 387 -15.51 16.40 11.20
CA ASP A 387 -15.13 17.82 11.33
C ASP A 387 -16.13 18.77 10.68
N ARG A 388 -17.09 18.26 9.92
CA ARG A 388 -18.11 19.02 9.21
C ARG A 388 -18.86 20.03 10.08
N PRO A 389 -19.33 19.71 11.31
CA PRO A 389 -20.01 20.70 12.15
C PRO A 389 -19.09 21.88 12.54
N ILE A 390 -17.81 21.60 12.78
CA ILE A 390 -16.81 22.62 13.11
C ILE A 390 -16.57 23.52 11.88
N HIS A 391 -16.41 22.92 10.70
CA HIS A 391 -16.27 23.68 9.45
C HIS A 391 -17.48 24.57 9.16
N GLN A 392 -18.69 24.05 9.29
CA GLN A 392 -19.92 24.84 9.10
C GLN A 392 -20.02 26.02 10.08
N ALA A 393 -19.63 25.80 11.33
CA ALA A 393 -19.59 26.84 12.34
C ALA A 393 -18.54 27.92 12.01
N LEU A 394 -17.33 27.53 11.59
CA LEU A 394 -16.28 28.45 11.18
C LEU A 394 -16.67 29.26 9.93
N ASP A 395 -17.27 28.62 8.93
CA ASP A 395 -17.80 29.29 7.73
C ASP A 395 -18.88 30.30 8.08
N HIS A 396 -19.76 29.97 9.04
CA HIS A 396 -20.75 30.92 9.53
C HIS A 396 -20.07 32.14 10.17
N LEU A 397 -19.14 31.93 11.10
CA LEU A 397 -18.39 33.02 11.75
C LEU A 397 -17.64 33.89 10.74
N ASP A 398 -17.07 33.30 9.69
CA ASP A 398 -16.37 34.02 8.62
C ASP A 398 -17.32 34.91 7.82
N ARG A 399 -18.50 34.41 7.46
CA ARG A 399 -19.56 35.22 6.82
C ARG A 399 -20.01 36.38 7.72
N VAL A 400 -20.15 36.14 9.04
CA VAL A 400 -20.47 37.21 9.99
C VAL A 400 -19.38 38.27 10.03
N ALA A 401 -18.10 37.86 10.03
CA ALA A 401 -16.97 38.78 10.01
C ALA A 401 -16.99 39.64 8.72
N ALA A 402 -17.19 39.02 7.56
CA ALA A 402 -17.27 39.70 6.28
C ALA A 402 -18.42 40.73 6.21
N GLN A 403 -19.63 40.34 6.61
CA GLN A 403 -20.80 41.24 6.64
C GLN A 403 -20.57 42.44 7.58
N THR A 404 -19.94 42.21 8.73
CA THR A 404 -19.68 43.27 9.71
C THR A 404 -18.62 44.25 9.20
N ARG A 405 -17.60 43.77 8.46
CA ARG A 405 -16.64 44.67 7.77
C ARG A 405 -17.33 45.52 6.72
N GLU A 406 -18.13 44.90 5.86
CA GLU A 406 -18.82 45.61 4.80
C GLU A 406 -19.76 46.69 5.35
N ALA A 407 -20.52 46.37 6.41
CA ALA A 407 -21.36 47.36 7.09
C ALA A 407 -20.54 48.52 7.67
N ARG A 408 -19.40 48.23 8.32
CA ARG A 408 -18.49 49.26 8.85
C ARG A 408 -17.79 50.08 7.77
N GLU A 409 -17.62 49.56 6.56
CA GLU A 409 -17.03 50.29 5.42
C GLU A 409 -18.09 51.09 4.64
N ARG A 410 -19.34 50.63 4.61
CA ARG A 410 -20.47 51.35 3.99
C ARG A 410 -20.88 52.60 4.79
N VAL A 411 -20.99 52.52 6.11
CA VAL A 411 -21.43 53.65 6.95
C VAL A 411 -20.56 54.91 6.76
N PRO A 412 -19.21 54.84 6.79
CA PRO A 412 -18.35 55.99 6.52
C PRO A 412 -18.43 56.50 5.07
N ARG A 413 -18.67 55.61 4.09
CA ARG A 413 -18.85 56.01 2.69
C ARG A 413 -20.14 56.79 2.49
N GLU A 414 -21.26 56.30 3.02
CA GLU A 414 -22.55 56.97 2.93
C GLU A 414 -22.57 58.33 3.66
N VAL A 415 -21.86 58.44 4.79
CA VAL A 415 -21.70 59.72 5.50
C VAL A 415 -20.84 60.70 4.69
N ARG A 416 -19.70 60.25 4.14
CA ARG A 416 -18.87 61.09 3.25
C ARG A 416 -19.59 61.52 1.98
N GLU A 417 -20.40 60.65 1.37
CA GLU A 417 -21.20 60.98 0.20
C GLU A 417 -22.35 61.94 0.53
N ARG A 418 -22.93 61.85 1.74
CA ARG A 418 -23.89 62.86 2.23
C ARG A 418 -23.21 64.20 2.51
N GLU A 419 -22.01 64.23 3.09
CA GLU A 419 -21.27 65.45 3.43
C GLU A 419 -20.64 66.14 2.21
N ALA A 420 -20.28 65.39 1.16
CA ALA A 420 -19.77 65.93 -0.10
C ALA A 420 -20.85 66.54 -1.02
N ARG A 421 -22.13 66.53 -0.61
CA ARG A 421 -23.26 67.05 -1.39
C ARG A 421 -23.51 68.53 -1.07
N PRO A 422 -23.56 69.45 -2.06
CA PRO A 422 -23.78 70.88 -1.81
C PRO A 422 -25.12 71.16 -1.11
N PRO A 423 -25.22 72.19 -0.25
CA PRO A 423 -26.42 72.47 0.54
C PRO A 423 -27.69 72.74 -0.30
N ALA A 424 -27.55 73.15 -1.56
CA ALA A 424 -28.67 73.45 -2.45
C ALA A 424 -29.50 72.21 -2.88
N GLU A 425 -28.96 70.99 -2.80
CA GLU A 425 -29.71 69.77 -3.13
C GLU A 425 -30.44 69.15 -1.91
N ARG A 426 -30.10 69.57 -0.68
CA ARG A 426 -30.71 69.02 0.54
C ARG A 426 -32.13 69.54 0.78
N GLU A 427 -32.44 70.79 0.41
CA GLU A 427 -33.78 71.37 0.63
C GLU A 427 -34.85 70.90 -0.37
N VAL A 428 -34.47 70.49 -1.58
CA VAL A 428 -35.46 70.14 -2.63
C VAL A 428 -36.14 68.79 -2.36
N ARG A 429 -35.47 67.87 -1.65
CA ARG A 429 -36.01 66.52 -1.42
C ARG A 429 -36.83 66.39 -0.13
N GLU A 430 -36.65 67.27 0.84
CA GLU A 430 -37.39 67.22 2.11
C GLU A 430 -38.75 67.96 2.05
N ARG A 431 -39.00 68.80 1.04
CA ARG A 431 -40.30 69.46 0.81
C ARG A 431 -41.21 68.78 -0.21
N GLY A 432 -40.76 67.74 -0.89
CA GLY A 432 -41.48 67.13 -2.01
C GLY A 432 -41.58 65.61 -1.96
N ALA A 433 -42.27 65.03 -0.97
CA ALA A 433 -42.92 63.72 -1.12
C ALA A 433 -43.77 63.31 0.10
N ARG A 434 -45.01 63.82 0.19
CA ARG A 434 -46.30 63.12 0.45
C ARG A 434 -47.37 64.13 0.88
N PRO A 435 -48.70 63.88 0.67
CA PRO A 435 -49.35 62.70 0.10
C PRO A 435 -50.41 63.01 -0.99
N ALA A 436 -50.63 62.09 -1.94
CA ALA A 436 -51.93 61.89 -2.58
C ALA A 436 -52.01 60.46 -3.11
N ALA A 437 -52.86 59.67 -2.45
CA ALA A 437 -53.32 58.38 -2.91
C ALA A 437 -54.43 58.56 -3.95
N GLU A 438 -54.77 57.45 -4.61
CA GLU A 438 -56.07 57.09 -5.22
C GLU A 438 -56.03 56.82 -6.74
N ARG A 439 -56.41 55.57 -7.07
CA ARG A 439 -57.17 55.10 -8.25
C ARG A 439 -56.57 55.39 -9.63
N GLU A 440 -56.65 54.57 -10.66
CA GLU A 440 -57.22 53.27 -11.00
C GLU A 440 -56.55 52.97 -12.36
N VAL A 441 -55.93 51.80 -12.53
CA VAL A 441 -56.46 50.72 -13.38
C VAL A 441 -56.73 51.13 -14.84
N ARG A 442 -55.83 50.76 -15.77
CA ARG A 442 -56.21 49.97 -16.97
C ARG A 442 -55.01 49.51 -17.80
N GLU A 443 -55.05 48.21 -18.12
CA GLU A 443 -54.47 47.57 -19.31
C GLU A 443 -52.94 47.45 -19.42
N ARG A 444 -52.40 46.45 -18.70
CA ARG A 444 -51.84 45.25 -19.36
C ARG A 444 -51.75 44.10 -18.37
N GLY A 445 -52.82 43.32 -18.33
CA GLY A 445 -52.78 41.93 -17.93
C GLY A 445 -53.23 41.10 -19.13
N GLU A 446 -52.46 40.08 -19.47
CA GLU A 446 -52.85 38.85 -20.18
C GLU A 446 -51.64 37.91 -20.04
N ALA A 447 -51.73 36.69 -19.51
CA ALA A 447 -52.78 35.93 -18.86
C ALA A 447 -52.03 34.81 -18.07
N ARG A 448 -52.20 34.73 -16.74
CA ARG A 448 -53.08 33.79 -16.02
C ARG A 448 -52.75 32.30 -16.17
N GLY A 449 -52.62 31.64 -15.03
CA GLY A 449 -53.11 30.27 -14.90
C GLY A 449 -52.51 29.39 -13.80
N SER A 450 -52.71 29.73 -12.53
CA SER A 450 -53.42 28.86 -11.56
C SER A 450 -53.06 29.22 -10.12
N GLY A 451 -54.10 29.55 -9.35
CA GLY A 451 -54.03 29.70 -7.91
C GLY A 451 -54.36 28.39 -7.17
N PRO A 452 -54.40 28.44 -5.82
CA PRO A 452 -54.03 27.38 -4.87
C PRO A 452 -55.27 26.65 -4.30
N PRO A 453 -55.17 25.72 -3.31
CA PRO A 453 -55.17 26.16 -1.90
C PRO A 453 -54.42 25.27 -0.88
N ALA A 454 -54.18 25.86 0.29
CA ALA A 454 -54.14 25.34 1.68
C ALA A 454 -53.88 23.84 1.97
N LEU A 455 -53.08 23.58 3.02
CA LEU A 455 -53.40 22.76 4.21
C LEU A 455 -52.10 22.53 5.01
N VAL A 456 -51.82 23.35 6.03
CA VAL A 456 -51.96 22.95 7.45
C VAL A 456 -52.71 21.65 7.66
N GLN A 457 -51.97 20.54 7.75
CA GLN A 457 -52.11 19.43 8.70
C GLN A 457 -50.87 18.54 8.54
N VAL A 458 -50.59 17.66 9.50
CA VAL A 458 -49.48 16.68 9.53
C VAL A 458 -48.18 17.06 10.29
N PRO A 459 -48.25 17.37 11.61
CA PRO A 459 -47.18 17.01 12.53
C PRO A 459 -47.23 15.51 12.88
N ALA A 460 -48.43 14.98 13.11
CA ALA A 460 -48.62 13.63 13.64
C ALA A 460 -48.26 12.48 12.68
N GLU A 461 -48.58 12.58 11.37
CA GLU A 461 -48.16 11.53 10.42
C GLU A 461 -46.68 11.65 10.05
N ARG A 462 -46.07 12.83 10.25
CA ARG A 462 -44.63 13.03 10.07
C ARG A 462 -43.86 12.40 11.24
N GLU A 463 -44.33 12.60 12.47
CA GLU A 463 -43.81 11.91 13.66
C GLU A 463 -44.04 10.40 13.60
N ALA A 464 -45.20 9.94 13.12
CA ALA A 464 -45.47 8.51 12.95
C ALA A 464 -44.56 7.88 11.87
N ARG A 465 -44.32 8.57 10.75
CA ARG A 465 -43.34 8.13 9.74
C ARG A 465 -41.91 8.16 10.26
N GLU A 466 -41.53 9.18 11.03
CA GLU A 466 -40.20 9.26 11.64
C GLU A 466 -39.99 8.17 12.71
N ALA A 467 -41.02 7.83 13.48
CA ALA A 467 -40.99 6.73 14.44
C ALA A 467 -40.92 5.36 13.75
N GLN A 468 -41.66 5.17 12.65
CA GLN A 468 -41.61 3.94 11.87
C GLN A 468 -40.25 3.74 11.18
N ILE A 469 -39.67 4.83 10.65
CA ILE A 469 -38.31 4.83 10.10
C ILE A 469 -37.27 4.53 11.19
N ARG A 470 -37.46 5.02 12.42
CA ARG A 470 -36.56 4.74 13.54
C ARG A 470 -36.64 3.29 13.99
N ALA A 471 -37.84 2.72 14.07
CA ALA A 471 -38.06 1.32 14.43
C ALA A 471 -37.47 0.36 13.38
N GLU A 472 -37.64 0.63 12.08
CA GLU A 472 -37.00 -0.15 11.01
C GLU A 472 -35.47 -0.06 11.05
N ARG A 473 -34.91 1.10 11.42
CA ARG A 473 -33.46 1.27 11.56
C ARG A 473 -32.90 0.45 12.72
N GLU A 474 -33.58 0.46 13.86
CA GLU A 474 -33.19 -0.34 15.04
C GLU A 474 -33.25 -1.85 14.75
N GLN A 475 -34.29 -2.31 14.06
CA GLN A 475 -34.42 -3.72 13.68
C GLN A 475 -33.31 -4.16 12.70
N ARG A 476 -32.97 -3.32 11.71
CA ARG A 476 -31.89 -3.59 10.74
C ARG A 476 -30.48 -3.42 11.31
N ALA A 477 -30.32 -2.71 12.43
CA ALA A 477 -29.07 -2.64 13.17
C ALA A 477 -28.86 -3.90 14.03
N ALA A 478 -29.95 -4.42 14.62
CA ALA A 478 -29.93 -5.68 15.36
C ALA A 478 -29.59 -6.87 14.44
N GLU A 479 -30.22 -6.97 13.27
CA GLU A 479 -29.95 -8.06 12.29
C GLU A 479 -28.51 -8.07 11.78
N ARG A 480 -27.88 -6.90 11.61
CA ARG A 480 -26.47 -6.78 11.19
C ARG A 480 -25.47 -7.09 12.30
N THR A 481 -25.80 -6.71 13.53
CA THR A 481 -25.03 -7.10 14.72
C THR A 481 -25.01 -8.61 14.82
N GLN A 482 -26.17 -9.26 14.64
CA GLN A 482 -26.28 -10.70 14.62
C GLN A 482 -25.49 -11.36 13.48
N TRP A 483 -25.57 -10.81 12.26
CA TRP A 483 -24.82 -11.28 11.10
C TRP A 483 -23.29 -11.20 11.27
N MET A 484 -22.78 -10.19 11.98
CA MET A 484 -21.34 -10.04 12.27
C MET A 484 -20.87 -11.05 13.32
N LEU A 485 -21.68 -11.29 14.36
CA LEU A 485 -21.41 -12.32 15.38
C LEU A 485 -21.42 -13.72 14.76
N ASP A 486 -22.36 -14.01 13.84
CA ASP A 486 -22.46 -15.30 13.14
C ASP A 486 -21.25 -15.58 12.22
N ARG A 487 -20.50 -14.54 11.83
CA ARG A 487 -19.26 -14.64 11.05
C ARG A 487 -17.98 -14.63 11.91
N GLY A 488 -18.13 -14.70 13.23
CA GLY A 488 -17.00 -14.77 14.16
C GLY A 488 -16.29 -13.44 14.39
N VAL A 489 -16.94 -12.31 14.10
CA VAL A 489 -16.44 -10.99 14.48
C VAL A 489 -16.62 -10.82 15.98
N ASP A 490 -15.57 -10.34 16.66
CA ASP A 490 -15.56 -10.20 18.11
C ASP A 490 -16.67 -9.25 18.61
N GLU A 491 -17.33 -9.63 19.70
CA GLU A 491 -18.50 -8.91 20.25
C GLU A 491 -18.13 -7.48 20.69
N SER A 492 -16.89 -7.26 21.12
CA SER A 492 -16.42 -5.92 21.51
C SER A 492 -16.29 -4.98 20.31
N VAL A 493 -15.86 -5.49 19.14
CA VAL A 493 -15.77 -4.76 17.87
C VAL A 493 -17.17 -4.50 17.31
N THR A 494 -18.05 -5.49 17.43
CA THR A 494 -19.43 -5.38 16.92
C THR A 494 -20.24 -4.35 17.71
N ARG A 495 -20.06 -4.26 19.04
CA ARG A 495 -20.65 -3.19 19.88
C ARG A 495 -20.10 -1.79 19.56
N LEU A 496 -18.83 -1.69 19.16
CA LEU A 496 -18.19 -0.42 18.80
C LEU A 496 -18.68 0.12 17.44
N VAL A 497 -18.92 -0.78 16.48
CA VAL A 497 -19.46 -0.44 15.15
C VAL A 497 -20.95 -0.09 15.22
N GLY A 498 -21.71 -0.79 16.08
CA GLY A 498 -23.16 -0.54 16.27
C GLY A 498 -23.51 0.81 16.90
N LEU A 499 -22.57 1.46 17.60
CA LEU A 499 -22.78 2.75 18.28
C LEU A 499 -22.50 3.99 17.40
N HIS A 500 -21.89 3.83 16.22
CA HIS A 500 -21.29 4.96 15.49
C HIS A 500 -21.57 5.03 13.98
N GLN A 501 -22.59 4.35 13.46
CA GLN A 501 -22.98 4.52 12.05
C GLN A 501 -24.51 4.60 11.87
N ASP A 502 -24.98 5.73 11.33
CA ASP A 502 -26.14 5.79 10.44
C ASP A 502 -25.58 5.60 9.01
N PRO A 503 -26.01 4.59 8.23
CA PRO A 503 -25.45 4.35 6.91
C PRO A 503 -26.19 5.13 5.80
N ILE A 504 -25.40 5.74 4.92
CA ILE A 504 -25.72 5.80 3.49
C ILE A 504 -25.46 4.39 2.93
N LEU A 505 -26.45 3.77 2.29
CA LEU A 505 -26.24 2.59 1.45
C LEU A 505 -27.11 2.64 0.18
N PRO A 506 -26.69 1.94 -0.88
CA PRO A 506 -27.03 2.20 -2.28
C PRO A 506 -28.39 1.63 -2.64
N GLY A 507 -29.15 2.35 -3.50
CA GLY A 507 -30.39 1.78 -4.03
C GLY A 507 -31.44 2.71 -4.63
N ASP A 508 -31.20 4.01 -4.83
CA ASP A 508 -32.09 4.83 -5.67
C ASP A 508 -31.46 5.00 -7.07
N PRO A 509 -32.25 4.90 -8.17
CA PRO A 509 -31.74 4.99 -9.52
C PRO A 509 -31.11 6.37 -9.74
N GLU A 510 -29.82 6.39 -10.10
CA GLU A 510 -29.17 7.63 -10.51
C GLU A 510 -29.94 8.28 -11.66
N PRO A 511 -30.13 9.62 -11.65
CA PRO A 511 -30.55 10.31 -12.85
C PRO A 511 -29.54 10.01 -13.98
N PRO A 512 -29.98 9.85 -15.25
CA PRO A 512 -29.10 9.45 -16.34
C PRO A 512 -27.91 10.40 -16.42
N ARG A 513 -26.72 9.85 -16.19
CA ARG A 513 -25.46 10.59 -16.34
C ARG A 513 -25.31 10.98 -17.82
N PRO A 514 -24.91 12.22 -18.14
CA PRO A 514 -24.62 12.60 -19.52
C PRO A 514 -23.46 11.76 -20.06
N ASP A 515 -23.58 11.31 -21.31
CA ASP A 515 -22.61 10.43 -21.99
C ASP A 515 -21.16 10.85 -21.71
N GLN A 516 -20.47 10.06 -20.87
CA GLN A 516 -19.09 10.30 -20.49
C GLN A 516 -18.15 10.26 -21.71
N GLU A 517 -18.57 9.61 -22.79
CA GLU A 517 -17.85 9.53 -24.05
C GLU A 517 -17.87 10.88 -24.79
N LYS A 518 -18.97 11.64 -24.69
CA LYS A 518 -19.11 12.99 -25.27
C LYS A 518 -18.31 14.03 -24.48
N VAL A 519 -18.28 13.92 -23.14
CA VAL A 519 -17.46 14.80 -22.29
C VAL A 519 -15.96 14.54 -22.52
N ARG A 520 -15.56 13.28 -22.72
CA ARG A 520 -14.17 12.91 -23.03
C ARG A 520 -13.78 13.34 -24.45
N SER A 521 -14.67 13.22 -25.43
CA SER A 521 -14.39 13.67 -26.80
C SER A 521 -14.30 15.21 -26.89
N ASP A 522 -15.17 15.93 -26.19
CA ASP A 522 -15.14 17.40 -26.13
C ASP A 522 -13.87 17.90 -25.42
N HIS A 523 -13.43 17.22 -24.36
CA HIS A 523 -12.18 17.57 -23.68
C HIS A 523 -10.94 17.27 -24.54
N ALA A 524 -10.91 16.14 -25.24
CA ALA A 524 -9.83 15.80 -26.17
C ALA A 524 -9.76 16.77 -27.36
N THR A 525 -10.91 17.21 -27.86
CA THR A 525 -11.01 18.20 -28.96
C THR A 525 -10.50 19.56 -28.51
N ARG A 526 -10.90 20.03 -27.31
CA ARG A 526 -10.39 21.29 -26.71
C ARG A 526 -8.87 21.25 -26.48
N GLN A 527 -8.31 20.11 -26.08
CA GLN A 527 -6.86 19.97 -25.91
C GLN A 527 -6.11 19.96 -27.26
N ARG A 528 -6.68 19.37 -28.31
CA ARG A 528 -6.11 19.46 -29.67
C ARG A 528 -6.14 20.88 -30.20
N ASP A 529 -7.25 21.59 -30.04
CA ASP A 529 -7.39 22.97 -30.51
C ASP A 529 -6.46 23.93 -29.75
N ALA A 530 -6.27 23.72 -28.45
CA ALA A 530 -5.31 24.49 -27.65
C ALA A 530 -3.87 24.31 -28.15
N ARG A 531 -3.47 23.06 -28.44
CA ARG A 531 -2.13 22.75 -28.98
C ARG A 531 -1.93 23.27 -30.40
N ALA A 532 -2.97 23.25 -31.23
CA ALA A 532 -2.92 23.81 -32.58
C ALA A 532 -2.71 25.34 -32.53
N ARG A 533 -3.43 26.04 -31.65
CA ARG A 533 -3.25 27.49 -31.44
C ARG A 533 -1.87 27.84 -30.89
N GLU A 534 -1.33 27.01 -30.01
CA GLU A 534 0.03 27.21 -29.47
C GLU A 534 1.11 27.03 -30.56
N ASN A 535 0.95 26.04 -31.43
CA ASN A 535 1.86 25.84 -32.57
C ASN A 535 1.75 26.94 -33.62
N ASP A 536 0.54 27.42 -33.93
CA ASP A 536 0.33 28.56 -34.83
C ASP A 536 0.96 29.85 -34.28
N ALA A 537 0.84 30.09 -32.96
CA ALA A 537 1.50 31.23 -32.31
C ALA A 537 3.03 31.13 -32.43
N ARG A 538 3.62 29.95 -32.20
CA ARG A 538 5.06 29.72 -32.35
C ARG A 538 5.55 29.86 -33.80
N GLN A 539 4.75 29.46 -34.79
CA GLN A 539 5.09 29.65 -36.20
C GLN A 539 4.99 31.11 -36.64
N ARG A 540 4.09 31.89 -36.06
CA ARG A 540 3.99 33.35 -36.30
C ARG A 540 5.18 34.09 -35.70
N ASP A 541 5.60 33.75 -34.48
CA ASP A 541 6.78 34.36 -33.84
C ASP A 541 8.10 33.93 -34.51
N GLY A 542 8.16 32.74 -35.12
CA GLY A 542 9.33 32.27 -35.87
C GLY A 542 9.51 32.91 -37.25
N ARG A 543 8.52 33.63 -37.78
CA ARG A 543 8.59 34.34 -39.08
C ARG A 543 8.92 35.82 -38.99
N VAL A 544 9.09 36.37 -37.78
CA VAL A 544 9.43 37.78 -37.53
C VAL A 544 10.88 37.92 -37.01
N ARG A 545 11.76 37.00 -37.39
CA ARG A 545 13.21 37.13 -37.17
C ARG A 545 13.98 37.03 -38.47
#